data_AF-W1YD21-F1
#
_entry.id   AF-W1YD21-F1
#
_cell.length_a   1.000
_cell.length_b   1.000
_cell.length_c   1.000
_cell.angle_alpha   90.00
_cell.angle_beta   90.00
_cell.angle_gamma   90.00
#
_symmetry.space_group_name_H-M   'P 1'
#
loop_
_entity.id
_entity.type
_entity.pdbx_description
1 polymer ?
#
loop_
_entity_poly.entity_id
_entity_poly.type
_entity_poly.pdbx_seq_one_letter_code
_entity_poly.pdbx_strand_id
1 'polypeptide(L)' 'PNIAAMVLSGSYIAKEAERRGIPVIQEVFADRGYTNEGTLVPRTESGAFIKDSQEALERVLMMVTEGK' A
#
# COMPACT_ATOMS: atom_id res chain seq x y z
N PRO A 1 26.12 0.10 0.72
CA PRO A 1 25.06 0.28 -0.31
C PRO A 1 23.87 1.02 0.31
N ASN A 2 23.44 2.14 -0.26
CA ASN A 2 22.36 3.00 0.28
C ASN A 2 21.06 2.83 -0.54
N ILE A 3 20.67 1.58 -0.80
CA ILE A 3 19.45 1.27 -1.56
C ILE A 3 18.38 0.78 -0.59
N ALA A 4 17.17 1.33 -0.71
CA ALA A 4 15.99 0.90 0.02
C ALA A 4 15.07 0.06 -0.86
N ALA A 5 14.39 -0.91 -0.26
CA ALA A 5 13.33 -1.69 -0.90
C ALA A 5 11.99 -0.96 -0.74
N MET A 6 11.44 -0.45 -1.84
CA MET A 6 10.08 0.07 -1.88
C MET A 6 9.10 -1.06 -2.21
N VAL A 7 8.17 -1.34 -1.31
CA VAL A 7 7.28 -2.51 -1.39
C VAL A 7 5.92 -2.19 -0.77
N LEU A 8 4.89 -2.95 -1.13
CA LEU A 8 3.55 -2.80 -0.55
C LEU A 8 3.60 -2.87 0.98
N SER A 9 2.92 -1.92 1.63
CA SER A 9 2.76 -1.86 3.09
C SER A 9 2.24 -3.20 3.65
N GLY A 10 2.83 -3.64 4.77
CA GLY A 10 2.47 -4.90 5.43
C GLY A 10 2.79 -6.20 4.67
N SER A 11 3.35 -6.13 3.45
CA SER A 11 3.65 -7.30 2.64
C SER A 11 4.70 -8.22 3.27
N TYR A 12 4.73 -9.48 2.81
CA TYR A 12 5.78 -10.42 3.20
C TYR A 12 7.19 -9.88 2.89
N ILE A 13 7.35 -9.17 1.78
CA ILE A 13 8.63 -8.61 1.35
C ILE A 13 9.09 -7.52 2.33
N ALA A 14 8.17 -6.65 2.79
CA ALA A 14 8.50 -5.64 3.80
C ALA A 14 9.07 -6.29 5.06
N LYS A 15 8.36 -7.29 5.59
CA LYS A 15 8.76 -8.03 6.80
C LYS A 15 10.11 -8.71 6.64
N GLU A 16 10.35 -9.37 5.51
CA GLU A 16 11.59 -10.09 5.26
C GLU A 16 12.78 -9.16 4.99
N ALA A 17 12.55 -8.02 4.32
CA ALA A 17 13.57 -7.00 4.10
C ALA A 17 13.99 -6.34 5.42
N GLU A 18 13.03 -5.98 6.28
CA GLU A 18 13.29 -5.48 7.64
C GLU A 18 14.10 -6.51 8.45
N ARG A 19 13.69 -7.80 8.42
CA ARG A 19 14.39 -8.88 9.13
C ARG A 19 15.85 -9.05 8.66
N ARG A 20 16.16 -8.68 7.41
CA ARG A 20 17.51 -8.75 6.83
C ARG A 20 18.30 -7.44 6.98
N GLY A 21 17.74 -6.42 7.63
CA GLY A 21 18.37 -5.11 7.80
C GLY A 21 18.45 -4.30 6.49
N ILE A 22 17.61 -4.62 5.51
CA ILE A 22 17.48 -3.82 4.28
C ILE A 22 16.54 -2.65 4.60
N PRO A 23 16.90 -1.39 4.33
CA PRO A 23 15.98 -0.27 4.52
C PRO A 23 14.71 -0.46 3.69
N VAL A 24 13.54 -0.24 4.30
CA VAL A 24 12.23 -0.44 3.64
C VAL A 24 11.47 0.88 3.53
N ILE A 25 10.85 1.10 2.37
CA ILE A 25 9.85 2.15 2.13
C ILE A 25 8.52 1.42 1.90
N GLN A 26 7.56 1.60 2.80
CA GLN A 26 6.24 0.96 2.69
C GLN A 26 5.32 1.83 1.82
N GLU A 27 4.94 1.32 0.66
CA GLU A 27 4.12 2.00 -0.34
C GLU A 27 2.62 1.68 -0.16
N VAL A 28 1.79 2.70 -0.33
CA VAL A 28 0.32 2.60 -0.39
C VAL A 28 -0.20 3.28 -1.66
N PHE A 29 -1.38 2.87 -2.14
CA PHE A 29 -1.95 3.30 -3.42
C PHE A 29 -3.31 3.97 -3.21
N ALA A 30 -3.38 5.26 -3.48
CA ALA A 30 -4.60 6.07 -3.33
C ALA A 30 -5.76 5.58 -4.21
N ASP A 31 -5.43 5.13 -5.43
CA ASP A 31 -6.35 4.84 -6.53
C ASP A 31 -6.71 3.35 -6.63
N ARG A 32 -6.27 2.53 -5.67
CA ARG A 32 -6.51 1.08 -5.69
C ARG A 32 -7.42 0.64 -4.55
N GLY A 33 -8.28 -0.32 -4.88
CA GLY A 33 -9.05 -1.07 -3.90
C GLY A 33 -8.14 -1.97 -3.07
N TYR A 34 -8.46 -2.09 -1.78
CA TYR A 34 -7.79 -2.98 -0.84
C TYR A 34 -8.75 -4.09 -0.40
N THR A 35 -8.23 -5.30 -0.25
CA THR A 35 -8.94 -6.42 0.37
C THR A 35 -8.93 -6.26 1.89
N ASN A 36 -9.75 -7.04 2.60
CA ASN A 36 -9.76 -7.03 4.07
C ASN A 36 -8.43 -7.46 4.69
N GLU A 37 -7.60 -8.17 3.92
CA GLU A 37 -6.26 -8.61 4.29
C GLU A 37 -5.20 -7.53 4.03
N GLY A 38 -5.58 -6.33 3.56
CA GLY A 38 -4.68 -5.21 3.31
C GLY A 38 -3.88 -5.33 2.01
N THR A 39 -4.26 -6.27 1.12
CA THR A 39 -3.63 -6.43 -0.20
C THR A 39 -4.42 -5.70 -1.28
N LEU A 40 -3.84 -5.50 -2.46
CA LEU A 40 -4.55 -4.84 -3.56
C LEU A 40 -5.54 -5.81 -4.22
N VAL A 41 -6.76 -5.35 -4.44
CA VAL A 41 -7.77 -6.08 -5.23
C VAL A 41 -7.22 -6.34 -6.63
N PRO A 42 -7.34 -7.57 -7.18
CA PRO A 42 -6.87 -7.91 -8.53
C PRO A 42 -7.43 -6.96 -9.59
N ARG A 43 -6.60 -6.54 -10.55
CA ARG A 43 -6.98 -5.52 -11.56
C ARG A 43 -8.20 -5.88 -12.41
N THR A 44 -8.51 -7.17 -12.54
CA THR A 44 -9.63 -7.70 -13.33
C THR A 44 -10.95 -7.73 -12.57
N GLU A 45 -10.93 -7.47 -11.26
CA GLU A 45 -12.10 -7.55 -10.40
C GLU A 45 -12.78 -6.19 -10.21
N SER A 46 -14.07 -6.23 -9.89
CA SER A 46 -14.81 -5.02 -9.54
C SER A 46 -14.23 -4.38 -8.28
N GLY A 47 -14.14 -3.05 -8.25
CA GLY A 47 -13.56 -2.31 -7.13
C GLY A 47 -12.03 -2.27 -7.11
N ALA A 48 -11.35 -2.79 -8.14
CA ALA A 48 -9.88 -2.76 -8.21
C ALA A 48 -9.28 -1.35 -8.30
N PHE A 49 -10.07 -0.40 -8.80
CA PHE A 49 -9.66 0.97 -9.04
C PHE A 49 -10.69 1.95 -8.47
N ILE A 50 -10.18 2.99 -7.82
CA ILE A 50 -10.93 4.17 -7.41
C ILE A 50 -10.84 5.18 -8.54
N LYS A 51 -12.00 5.59 -9.08
CA LYS A 51 -12.07 6.52 -10.22
C LYS A 51 -12.39 7.94 -9.80
N ASP A 52 -13.00 8.10 -8.63
CA ASP A 52 -13.33 9.39 -8.08
C ASP A 52 -12.13 9.97 -7.31
N SER A 53 -11.70 11.17 -7.70
CA SER A 53 -10.56 11.84 -7.07
C SER A 53 -10.82 12.25 -5.62
N GLN A 54 -12.08 12.56 -5.28
CA GLN A 54 -12.48 12.92 -3.91
C GLN A 54 -12.43 11.69 -3.02
N GLU A 55 -12.92 10.54 -3.51
CA GLU A 55 -12.81 9.26 -2.80
C GLU A 55 -11.33 8.88 -2.58
N ALA A 56 -10.49 9.01 -3.59
CA ALA A 56 -9.05 8.74 -3.47
C ALA A 56 -8.38 9.65 -2.42
N LEU A 57 -8.74 10.94 -2.39
CA LEU A 57 -8.22 11.91 -1.42
C LEU A 57 -8.58 11.53 0.03
N GLU A 58 -9.85 11.20 0.28
CA GLU A 58 -10.32 10.81 1.62
C GLU A 58 -9.59 9.56 2.13
N ARG A 59 -9.34 8.59 1.25
CA ARG A 59 -8.56 7.39 1.56
C ARG A 59 -7.10 7.71 1.89
N VAL A 60 -6.45 8.56 1.10
CA VAL A 60 -5.06 8.98 1.37
C VAL A 60 -4.97 9.71 2.71
N LEU A 61 -5.93 10.59 3.00
CA LEU A 61 -5.97 11.28 4.30
C LEU A 61 -6.05 10.26 5.43
N MET A 62 -6.95 9.28 5.35
CA MET A 62 -7.08 8.20 6.34
C MET A 62 -5.76 7.42 6.51
N MET A 63 -5.10 7.05 5.41
CA MET A 63 -3.82 6.33 5.45
C MET A 63 -2.73 7.12 6.17
N VAL A 64 -2.64 8.43 5.90
CA VAL A 64 -1.60 9.30 6.46
C VAL A 64 -1.88 9.68 7.91
N THR A 65 -3.15 9.93 8.28
CA THR A 65 -3.50 10.42 9.63
C THR A 65 -3.76 9.29 10.61
N GLU A 66 -4.30 8.16 10.18
CA GLU A 66 -4.68 7.03 11.04
C GLU A 66 -3.79 5.80 10.88
N GLY A 67 -2.96 5.73 9.83
CA GLY A 67 -2.14 4.55 9.55
C GLY A 67 -2.97 3.32 9.15
N LYS A 68 -4.15 3.54 8.55
CA LYS A 68 -5.09 2.51 8.12
C LYS A 68 -5.22 2.42 6.62
#